data_AF-A0AAD2PVA9-F1
#
_entry.id   AF-A0AAD2PVA9-F1
#
_cell.length_a   1.000
_cell.length_b   1.000
_cell.length_c   1.000
_cell.angle_alpha   90.00
_cell.angle_beta   90.00
_cell.angle_gamma   90.00
#
_symmetry.space_group_name_H-M   'P 1'
#
loop_
_entity.id
_entity.type
_entity.pdbx_description
1 polymer ?
#
loop_
_entity_poly.entity_id
_entity_poly.type
_entity_poly.pdbx_seq_one_letter_code
_entity_poly.pdbx_strand_id
1 'polypeptide(L)'
;MMVALGFGFECLTAIDSRLVTAQCCFCFVDDTDVIEAGTSVDQSGEDICTSVQAAASTWAGGISVTGGGINPKKSFWWLIDFVWDARNGRWKFRRKNQLLPDYHLQIPGLSGKQEGLRRLEPDEAEKTLGVVLAPLEDPKAHLEYLKGITKKWVEQVRSGHLHKYDVIP
;
A
#
# COMPACT_ATOMS: atom_id res chain seq x y z
N MET A 1 13.36 -4.15 -13.71
CA MET A 1 14.13 -4.39 -12.48
C MET A 1 13.42 -5.40 -11.58
N MET A 2 12.28 -5.03 -10.98
CA MET A 2 11.55 -5.90 -10.04
C MET A 2 11.10 -7.23 -10.67
N VAL A 3 10.51 -7.20 -11.87
CA VAL A 3 10.10 -8.41 -12.63
C VAL A 3 11.28 -9.34 -12.93
N ALA A 4 12.45 -8.76 -13.26
CA ALA A 4 13.65 -9.54 -13.57
C ALA A 4 14.22 -10.26 -12.32
N LEU A 5 13.88 -9.79 -11.12
CA LEU A 5 14.25 -10.41 -9.85
C LEU A 5 13.15 -11.34 -9.32
N GLY A 6 12.04 -11.48 -10.04
CA GLY A 6 10.93 -12.36 -9.67
C GLY A 6 10.00 -11.82 -8.57
N PHE A 7 10.09 -10.53 -8.23
CA PHE A 7 9.18 -9.93 -7.25
C PHE A 7 7.80 -9.66 -7.84
N GLY A 8 6.76 -9.78 -7.01
CA GLY A 8 5.40 -9.46 -7.39
C GLY A 8 4.35 -10.36 -6.76
N PHE A 9 3.20 -10.43 -7.43
CA PHE A 9 2.06 -11.23 -7.03
C PHE A 9 1.57 -12.05 -8.22
N GLU A 10 1.42 -13.36 -8.01
CA GLU A 10 0.82 -14.27 -8.97
C GLU A 10 -0.19 -15.14 -8.24
N CYS A 11 -1.43 -15.17 -8.71
CA CYS A 11 -2.44 -16.08 -8.17
C CYS A 11 -3.36 -16.60 -9.26
N LEU A 12 -4.01 -17.74 -8.99
CA LEU A 12 -5.12 -18.21 -9.80
C LEU A 12 -6.42 -17.67 -9.21
N THR A 13 -7.29 -17.12 -10.06
CA THR A 13 -8.63 -16.70 -9.65
C THR A 13 -9.44 -17.89 -9.16
N ALA A 14 -10.22 -17.68 -8.10
CA ALA A 14 -11.04 -18.73 -7.51
C ALA A 14 -12.21 -19.17 -8.40
N ILE A 15 -12.67 -18.30 -9.32
CA ILE A 15 -13.88 -18.55 -10.13
C ILE A 15 -13.56 -19.33 -11.41
N ASP A 16 -12.54 -18.92 -12.16
CA ASP A 16 -12.22 -19.48 -13.48
C ASP A 16 -10.78 -19.96 -13.64
N SER A 17 -10.00 -19.99 -12.54
CA SER A 17 -8.61 -20.45 -12.51
C SER A 17 -7.71 -19.76 -13.55
N ARG A 18 -7.98 -18.48 -13.80
CA ARG A 18 -7.12 -17.65 -14.63
C ARG A 18 -5.96 -17.13 -13.80
N LEU A 19 -4.78 -17.14 -14.40
CA LEU A 19 -3.60 -16.54 -13.80
C LEU A 19 -3.75 -15.02 -13.82
N VAL A 20 -3.70 -14.42 -12.64
CA VAL A 20 -3.59 -12.98 -12.44
C VAL A 20 -2.19 -12.72 -11.93
N THR A 21 -1.44 -11.93 -12.69
CA THR A 21 -0.10 -11.49 -12.32
C THR A 21 -0.12 -9.98 -12.11
N ALA A 22 0.16 -9.53 -10.90
CA ALA A 22 0.51 -8.14 -10.64
C ALA A 22 2.03 -8.07 -10.45
N GLN A 23 2.70 -7.74 -11.55
CA GLN A 23 4.14 -7.64 -11.58
C GLN A 23 4.59 -6.34 -10.89
N CYS A 24 4.85 -6.49 -9.60
CA CYS A 24 5.57 -5.58 -8.71
C CYS A 24 4.79 -4.41 -8.13
N CYS A 25 4.02 -3.66 -8.92
CA CYS A 25 3.50 -2.38 -8.44
C CYS A 25 2.16 -1.94 -9.05
N PHE A 26 1.35 -1.23 -8.26
CA PHE A 26 0.32 -0.32 -8.78
C PHE A 26 0.85 1.11 -8.72
N CYS A 27 1.05 1.72 -9.88
CA CYS A 27 1.60 3.08 -9.98
C CYS A 27 0.54 4.04 -10.52
N PHE A 28 0.45 5.23 -9.93
CA PHE A 28 -0.28 6.36 -10.49
C PHE A 28 0.54 7.64 -10.30
N VAL A 29 1.10 8.15 -11.38
CA VAL A 29 2.01 9.31 -11.38
C VAL A 29 3.21 9.06 -10.45
N ASP A 30 3.27 9.73 -9.30
CA ASP A 30 4.33 9.66 -8.30
C ASP A 30 4.02 8.70 -7.14
N ASP A 31 2.74 8.33 -6.97
CA ASP A 31 2.31 7.36 -5.96
C ASP A 31 2.51 5.93 -6.51
N THR A 32 3.07 5.04 -5.68
CA THR A 32 3.30 3.64 -6.06
C THR A 32 3.15 2.70 -4.87
N ASP A 33 2.31 1.69 -5.02
CA ASP A 33 2.21 0.56 -4.09
C ASP A 33 3.05 -0.62 -4.61
N VAL A 34 3.96 -1.15 -3.78
CA VAL A 34 4.77 -2.34 -4.11
C VAL A 34 4.17 -3.55 -3.42
N ILE A 35 4.01 -4.64 -4.17
CA ILE A 35 3.38 -5.87 -3.69
C ILE A 35 4.35 -7.03 -3.86
N GLU A 36 4.44 -7.85 -2.81
CA GLU A 36 5.14 -9.12 -2.79
C GLU A 36 4.25 -10.14 -2.10
N ALA A 37 4.04 -11.30 -2.72
CA ALA A 37 3.16 -12.33 -2.20
C ALA A 37 3.81 -13.72 -2.21
N GLY A 38 3.36 -14.57 -1.30
CA GLY A 38 3.83 -15.95 -1.21
C GLY A 38 3.44 -16.73 -2.47
N THR A 39 4.33 -17.61 -2.92
CA THR A 39 4.11 -18.44 -4.11
C THR A 39 3.36 -19.73 -3.80
N SER A 40 3.21 -20.05 -2.52
CA SER A 40 2.45 -21.20 -2.01
C SER A 40 1.55 -20.79 -0.86
N VAL A 41 0.45 -21.54 -0.68
CA VAL A 41 -0.46 -21.42 0.47
C VAL A 41 0.19 -21.86 1.79
N ASP A 42 1.29 -22.60 1.71
CA ASP A 42 2.03 -23.08 2.88
C ASP A 42 3.07 -22.07 3.38
N GLN A 43 3.33 -21.00 2.60
CA GLN A 43 4.28 -19.97 2.97
C GLN A 43 3.63 -19.00 3.95
N SER A 44 4.16 -18.94 5.18
CA SER A 44 3.64 -18.06 6.23
C SER A 44 4.06 -16.60 6.01
N GLY A 45 3.38 -15.67 6.67
CA GLY A 45 3.77 -14.27 6.68
C GLY A 45 5.18 -14.03 7.26
N GLU A 46 5.70 -14.95 8.09
CA GLU A 46 7.08 -14.93 8.56
C GLU A 46 8.10 -15.24 7.45
N ASP A 47 7.80 -16.22 6.61
CA ASP A 47 8.72 -16.71 5.57
C ASP A 47 8.90 -15.68 4.45
N ILE A 48 7.86 -14.88 4.17
CA ILE A 48 7.90 -13.87 3.10
C ILE A 48 8.65 -12.60 3.51
N CYS A 49 8.85 -12.34 4.81
CA CYS A 49 9.46 -11.09 5.28
C CYS A 49 10.84 -10.79 4.67
N THR A 50 11.64 -11.82 4.41
CA THR A 50 12.93 -11.64 3.72
C THR A 50 12.74 -11.18 2.28
N SER A 51 11.76 -11.76 1.56
CA SER A 51 11.44 -11.34 0.18
C SER A 51 10.87 -9.92 0.15
N VAL A 52 9.94 -9.60 1.06
CA VAL A 52 9.35 -8.25 1.19
C VAL A 52 10.44 -7.20 1.44
N GLN A 53 11.40 -7.48 2.33
CA GLN A 53 12.53 -6.58 2.60
C GLN A 53 13.43 -6.42 1.37
N ALA A 54 13.69 -7.49 0.63
CA ALA A 54 14.48 -7.43 -0.59
C ALA A 54 13.76 -6.65 -1.70
N ALA A 55 12.45 -6.85 -1.86
CA ALA A 55 11.61 -6.13 -2.81
C ALA A 55 11.59 -4.62 -2.49
N ALA A 56 11.35 -4.25 -1.22
CA ALA A 56 11.34 -2.86 -0.77
C ALA A 56 12.69 -2.17 -0.96
N SER A 57 13.79 -2.84 -0.60
CA SER A 57 15.16 -2.32 -0.79
C SER A 57 15.50 -2.14 -2.27
N THR A 58 15.13 -3.11 -3.10
CA THR A 58 15.36 -3.06 -4.56
C THR A 58 14.60 -1.89 -5.17
N TRP A 59 13.32 -1.73 -4.82
CA TRP A 59 12.48 -0.63 -5.29
C TRP A 59 13.07 0.74 -4.89
N ALA A 60 13.43 0.89 -3.62
CA ALA A 60 14.04 2.11 -3.11
C ALA A 60 15.37 2.43 -3.82
N GLY A 61 16.22 1.42 -4.03
CA GLY A 61 17.46 1.56 -4.80
C GLY A 61 17.22 1.99 -6.25
N GLY A 62 16.23 1.40 -6.92
CA GLY A 62 15.84 1.78 -8.28
C GLY A 62 15.41 3.24 -8.39
N ILE A 63 14.58 3.70 -7.45
CA ILE A 63 14.15 5.11 -7.36
C ILE A 63 15.34 6.04 -7.12
N SER A 64 16.27 5.66 -6.22
CA SER A 64 17.46 6.46 -5.92
C SER A 64 18.37 6.63 -7.14
N VAL A 65 18.55 5.59 -7.94
CA VAL A 65 19.36 5.66 -9.17
C VAL A 65 18.76 6.61 -10.21
N THR A 66 17.43 6.71 -10.27
CA THR A 66 16.75 7.65 -11.19
C THR A 66 16.70 9.08 -10.64
N GLY A 67 17.34 9.36 -9.49
CA GLY A 67 17.34 10.68 -8.84
C GLY A 67 16.09 10.97 -8.01
N GLY A 68 15.21 9.98 -7.82
CA GLY A 68 14.07 10.08 -6.92
C GLY A 68 14.43 9.65 -5.49
N GLY A 69 13.47 9.75 -4.57
CA GLY A 69 13.62 9.26 -3.21
C GLY A 69 12.29 8.94 -2.57
N ILE A 70 12.24 7.85 -1.81
CA ILE A 70 11.07 7.50 -1.01
C ILE A 70 11.14 8.27 0.30
N ASN A 71 10.01 8.86 0.73
CA ASN A 71 9.91 9.51 2.02
C ASN A 71 9.30 8.53 3.05
N PRO A 72 10.10 7.98 4.00
CA PRO A 72 9.61 7.00 4.97
C PRO A 72 8.46 7.51 5.84
N LYS A 73 8.40 8.82 6.09
CA LYS A 73 7.34 9.44 6.91
C LYS A 73 5.98 9.46 6.22
N LYS A 74 5.96 9.45 4.90
CA LYS A 74 4.74 9.40 4.07
C LYS A 74 4.41 7.99 3.59
N SER A 75 5.33 7.06 3.78
CA SER A 75 5.22 5.69 3.31
C SER A 75 4.75 4.79 4.46
N PHE A 76 4.02 3.75 4.11
CA PHE A 76 3.48 2.78 5.06
C PHE A 76 3.39 1.42 4.37
N TRP A 77 3.10 0.39 5.15
CA TRP A 77 2.94 -0.96 4.61
C TRP A 77 2.00 -1.79 5.47
N TRP A 78 1.40 -2.79 4.84
CA TRP A 78 0.63 -3.85 5.50
C TRP A 78 1.35 -5.18 5.35
N LEU A 79 1.28 -6.01 6.38
CA LEU A 79 1.62 -7.42 6.27
C LEU A 79 0.33 -8.22 6.41
N ILE A 80 -0.05 -8.90 5.34
CA ILE A 80 -1.30 -9.63 5.24
C ILE A 80 -1.00 -11.12 5.36
N ASP A 81 -1.61 -11.76 6.36
CA ASP A 81 -1.60 -13.20 6.52
C ASP A 81 -2.90 -13.64 7.20
N PHE A 82 -3.31 -14.88 7.00
CA PHE A 82 -4.61 -15.40 7.41
C PHE A 82 -4.46 -16.56 8.41
N VAL A 83 -5.40 -16.63 9.34
CA VAL A 83 -5.54 -17.76 10.26
C VAL A 83 -6.98 -18.25 10.23
N TRP A 84 -7.15 -19.57 10.22
CA TRP A 84 -8.46 -20.19 10.30
C TRP A 84 -9.01 -20.13 11.72
N ASP A 85 -10.11 -19.42 11.92
CA ASP A 85 -10.85 -19.44 13.18
C ASP A 85 -11.88 -20.57 13.16
N ALA A 86 -11.44 -21.74 13.63
CA ALA A 86 -12.28 -22.95 13.69
C ALA A 86 -13.54 -22.77 14.56
N ARG A 87 -13.54 -21.86 15.54
CA ARG A 87 -14.71 -21.64 16.41
C ARG A 87 -15.83 -20.91 15.68
N ASN A 88 -15.46 -20.01 14.77
CA ASN A 88 -16.41 -19.20 14.00
C ASN A 88 -16.54 -19.66 12.54
N GLY A 89 -15.80 -20.71 12.13
CA GLY A 89 -15.81 -21.26 10.78
C GLY A 89 -15.42 -20.25 9.70
N ARG A 90 -14.46 -19.36 9.99
CA ARG A 90 -14.06 -18.30 9.06
C ARG A 90 -12.57 -17.99 9.10
N TRP A 91 -12.03 -17.54 7.97
CA TRP A 91 -10.70 -16.94 7.91
C TRP A 91 -10.68 -15.58 8.59
N LYS A 92 -9.60 -15.28 9.29
CA LYS A 92 -9.33 -13.97 9.91
C LYS A 92 -7.93 -13.52 9.55
N PHE A 93 -7.76 -12.22 9.38
CA PHE A 93 -6.44 -11.63 9.26
C PHE A 93 -5.67 -11.78 10.59
N ARG A 94 -4.40 -12.14 10.50
CA ARG A 94 -3.45 -12.07 11.62
C ARG A 94 -3.14 -10.61 11.90
N ARG A 95 -3.19 -10.26 13.19
CA ARG A 95 -2.90 -8.90 13.69
C ARG A 95 -1.40 -8.73 13.92
N LYS A 96 -0.91 -7.49 14.03
CA LYS A 96 0.53 -7.23 14.26
C LYS A 96 1.08 -7.95 15.49
N ASN A 97 0.30 -8.03 16.56
CA ASN A 97 0.69 -8.73 17.79
C ASN A 97 0.90 -10.25 17.60
N GLN A 98 0.30 -10.85 16.59
CA GLN A 98 0.38 -12.28 16.29
C GLN A 98 1.33 -12.58 15.13
N LEU A 99 1.68 -11.57 14.33
CA LEU A 99 2.47 -11.71 13.11
C LEU A 99 3.67 -10.76 13.20
N LEU A 100 4.75 -11.24 13.80
CA LEU A 100 6.02 -10.52 13.95
C LEU A 100 5.86 -9.09 14.50
N PRO A 101 5.52 -8.91 15.78
CA PRO A 101 5.27 -7.59 16.36
C PRO A 101 6.47 -6.64 16.28
N ASP A 102 7.68 -7.20 16.37
CA ASP A 102 8.95 -6.48 16.39
C ASP A 102 9.59 -6.32 15.00
N TYR A 103 8.94 -6.82 13.94
CA TYR A 103 9.46 -6.69 12.59
C TYR A 103 9.19 -5.30 12.02
N HIS A 104 10.27 -4.68 11.53
CA HIS A 104 10.25 -3.37 10.90
C HIS A 104 10.85 -3.47 9.49
N LEU A 105 10.03 -3.18 8.49
CA LEU A 105 10.49 -3.02 7.12
C LEU A 105 11.33 -1.73 7.01
N GLN A 106 12.56 -1.84 6.55
CA GLN A 106 13.48 -0.71 6.42
C GLN A 106 13.74 -0.37 4.96
N ILE A 107 13.87 0.91 4.63
CA ILE A 107 14.29 1.35 3.31
C ILE A 107 15.32 2.47 3.44
N PRO A 108 16.20 2.67 2.44
CA PRO A 108 17.03 3.87 2.41
C PRO A 108 16.14 5.11 2.29
N GLY A 109 16.16 5.96 3.32
CA GLY A 109 15.48 7.25 3.33
C GLY A 109 16.22 8.30 2.49
N LEU A 110 15.73 9.54 2.50
CA LEU A 110 16.27 10.64 1.70
C LEU A 110 17.73 10.98 2.01
N SER A 111 18.21 10.61 3.21
CA SER A 111 19.60 10.80 3.63
C SER A 111 20.52 9.63 3.25
N GLY A 112 20.00 8.57 2.63
CA GLY A 112 20.69 7.32 2.37
C GLY A 112 20.81 6.38 3.58
N LYS A 113 20.35 6.79 4.76
CA LYS A 113 20.27 5.92 5.94
C LYS A 113 19.05 5.02 5.89
N GLN A 114 19.16 3.82 6.45
CA GLN A 114 18.01 2.93 6.61
C GLN A 114 17.03 3.51 7.63
N GLU A 115 15.78 3.67 7.21
CA GLU A 115 14.67 4.19 8.01
C GLU A 115 13.52 3.20 7.98
N GLY A 116 12.87 2.98 9.13
CA GLY A 116 11.74 2.06 9.25
C GLY A 116 10.45 2.66 8.70
N LEU A 117 9.68 1.84 7.99
CA LEU A 117 8.35 2.20 7.52
C LEU A 117 7.27 1.93 8.57
N ARG A 118 6.26 2.81 8.61
CA ARG A 118 5.10 2.64 9.50
C ARG A 118 4.28 1.43 9.05
N ARG A 119 4.24 0.39 9.87
CA ARG A 119 3.36 -0.76 9.70
C ARG A 119 1.95 -0.43 10.20
N LEU A 120 0.96 -0.66 9.35
CA LEU A 120 -0.46 -0.51 9.66
C LEU A 120 -1.10 -1.87 9.97
N GLU A 121 -2.14 -1.86 10.79
CA GLU A 121 -3.04 -3.00 10.99
C GLU A 121 -3.96 -3.20 9.77
N PRO A 122 -4.51 -4.42 9.57
CA PRO A 122 -5.39 -4.70 8.44
C PRO A 122 -6.68 -3.86 8.40
N ASP A 123 -7.15 -3.30 9.53
CA ASP A 123 -8.31 -2.41 9.61
C ASP A 123 -7.96 -0.92 9.64
N GLU A 124 -6.67 -0.57 9.66
CA GLU A 124 -6.24 0.82 9.57
C GLU A 124 -6.26 1.27 8.12
N ALA A 125 -7.22 2.15 7.80
CA ALA A 125 -7.35 2.75 6.49
C ALA A 125 -6.38 3.91 6.32
N GLU A 126 -5.70 3.94 5.18
CA GLU A 126 -4.74 4.99 4.83
C GLU A 126 -4.92 5.41 3.38
N LYS A 127 -4.56 6.65 3.06
CA LYS A 127 -4.69 7.18 1.71
C LYS A 127 -3.51 6.71 0.83
N THR A 128 -3.81 6.05 -0.28
CA THR A 128 -2.87 5.73 -1.36
C THR A 128 -3.54 5.88 -2.73
N LEU A 129 -2.78 6.27 -3.76
CA LEU A 129 -3.27 6.39 -5.15
C LEU A 129 -4.58 7.21 -5.29
N GLY A 130 -4.79 8.20 -4.42
CA GLY A 130 -6.01 9.03 -4.40
C GLY A 130 -7.24 8.40 -3.73
N VAL A 131 -7.17 7.14 -3.30
CA VAL A 131 -8.23 6.43 -2.57
C VAL A 131 -7.81 6.16 -1.12
N VAL A 132 -8.78 5.86 -0.26
CA VAL A 132 -8.52 5.47 1.14
C VAL A 132 -8.89 4.00 1.24
N LEU A 133 -7.93 3.16 1.61
CA LEU A 133 -8.11 1.72 1.62
C LEU A 133 -7.49 1.09 2.86
N ALA A 134 -8.06 -0.05 3.24
CA ALA A 134 -7.56 -0.95 4.28
C ALA A 134 -7.75 -2.39 3.77
N PRO A 135 -6.87 -3.34 4.12
CA PRO A 135 -7.05 -4.76 3.76
C PRO A 135 -8.38 -5.38 4.24
N LEU A 136 -8.88 -4.97 5.41
CA LEU A 136 -10.19 -5.38 5.94
C LEU A 136 -11.37 -4.57 5.38
N GLU A 137 -11.08 -3.64 4.47
CA GLU A 137 -12.00 -2.65 3.90
C GLU A 137 -12.64 -1.72 4.94
N ASP A 138 -12.56 -0.42 4.72
CA ASP A 138 -13.36 0.56 5.46
C ASP A 138 -14.07 1.52 4.50
N PRO A 139 -15.27 1.14 4.02
CA PRO A 139 -16.05 2.00 3.13
C PRO A 139 -16.41 3.35 3.77
N LYS A 140 -16.52 3.42 5.11
CA LYS A 140 -16.88 4.65 5.81
C LYS A 140 -15.72 5.62 5.83
N ALA A 141 -14.49 5.14 6.05
CA ALA A 141 -13.29 5.98 6.00
C ALA A 141 -13.15 6.66 4.63
N HIS A 142 -13.35 5.92 3.54
CA HIS A 142 -13.30 6.50 2.20
C HIS A 142 -14.44 7.50 1.95
N LEU A 143 -15.66 7.18 2.38
CA LEU A 143 -16.80 8.09 2.24
C LEU A 143 -16.58 9.41 3.01
N GLU A 144 -16.08 9.36 4.24
CA GLU A 144 -15.78 10.57 5.02
C GLU A 144 -14.66 11.40 4.40
N TYR A 145 -13.65 10.74 3.82
CA TYR A 145 -12.60 11.41 3.04
C TYR A 145 -13.18 12.18 1.85
N LEU A 146 -14.03 11.55 1.03
CA LEU A 146 -14.69 12.19 -0.10
C LEU A 146 -15.57 13.37 0.34
N LYS A 147 -16.36 13.21 1.41
CA LYS A 147 -17.14 14.31 1.99
C LYS A 147 -16.26 15.48 2.41
N GLY A 148 -15.08 15.20 2.98
CA GLY A 148 -14.10 16.22 3.35
C GLY A 148 -13.58 17.00 2.15
N ILE A 149 -13.27 16.32 1.05
CA ILE A 149 -12.89 16.97 -0.22
C ILE A 149 -14.03 17.84 -0.73
N THR A 150 -15.26 17.32 -0.77
CA THR A 150 -16.43 18.07 -1.25
C THR A 150 -16.67 19.32 -0.41
N LYS A 151 -16.58 19.23 0.93
CA LYS A 151 -16.74 20.40 1.82
C LYS A 151 -15.68 21.47 1.53
N LYS A 152 -14.41 21.09 1.46
CA LYS A 152 -13.32 22.02 1.11
C LYS A 152 -13.53 22.68 -0.24
N TRP A 153 -13.93 21.91 -1.24
CA TRP A 153 -14.23 22.43 -2.57
C TRP A 153 -15.39 23.44 -2.55
N VAL A 154 -16.50 23.11 -1.86
CA VAL A 154 -17.65 24.03 -1.69
C VAL A 154 -17.23 25.32 -0.99
N GLU A 155 -16.41 25.23 0.06
CA GLU A 155 -15.90 26.40 0.78
C GLU A 155 -15.03 27.28 -0.13
N GLN A 156 -14.12 26.68 -0.91
CA GLN A 156 -13.27 27.39 -1.85
C GLN A 156 -14.07 28.08 -2.95
N VAL A 157 -15.06 27.40 -3.53
CA VAL A 157 -15.97 27.98 -4.54
C VAL A 157 -16.79 29.11 -3.95
N ARG A 158 -17.28 28.96 -2.71
CA ARG A 158 -18.06 30.01 -2.03
C ARG A 158 -17.21 31.25 -1.71
N SER A 159 -15.94 31.07 -1.35
CA SER A 159 -15.01 32.18 -1.09
C SER A 159 -14.38 32.77 -2.36
N GLY A 160 -14.39 32.01 -3.45
CA GLY A 160 -13.81 32.40 -4.73
C GLY A 160 -14.62 33.51 -5.37
N HIS A 161 -13.95 34.62 -5.67
CA HIS A 161 -14.49 35.65 -6.56
C HIS A 161 -13.90 35.40 -7.94
N LEU A 162 -14.73 35.07 -8.93
CA LEU A 162 -14.30 35.08 -10.32
C LEU A 162 -14.10 36.53 -10.73
N HIS A 163 -12.85 36.93 -11.00
CA HIS A 163 -12.60 38.25 -11.54
C HIS A 163 -13.04 38.29 -12.99
N LYS A 164 -13.47 39.46 -13.45
CA LYS A 164 -13.93 39.67 -14.84
C LYS A 164 -12.90 39.21 -15.89
N TYR A 165 -11.62 39.19 -15.54
CA TYR A 165 -10.51 38.76 -16.41
C TYR A 165 -10.35 37.23 -16.49
N ASP A 166 -10.92 36.45 -15.55
CA ASP A 166 -10.83 34.97 -15.55
C ASP A 166 -11.89 34.33 -16.49
N VAL A 167 -12.81 35.14 -17.01
CA VAL A 167 -14.02 34.70 -17.74
C VAL A 167 -14.05 35.18 -19.20
N ILE A 168 -13.06 35.96 -19.64
CA ILE A 168 -12.99 36.44 -21.02
C ILE A 168 -11.92 35.61 -21.76
N PRO A 169 -12.21 35.06 -22.96
CA PRO A 169 -11.26 34.29 -23.76
C PRO A 169 -10.04 35.09 -24.20
#